data_AF-A0A938IZB4-F1
#
_entry.id   AF-A0A938IZB4-F1
#
_cell.length_a   1.000
_cell.length_b   1.000
_cell.length_c   1.000
_cell.angle_alpha   90.00
_cell.angle_beta   90.00
_cell.angle_gamma   90.00
#
_symmetry.space_group_name_H-M   'P 1'
#
loop_
_entity.id
_entity.type
_entity.pdbx_description
1 polymer ?
#
loop_
_entity_poly.entity_id
_entity_poly.type
_entity_poly.pdbx_seq_one_letter_code
_entity_poly.pdbx_strand_id
1 'polypeptide(L)'
;MARTDAALGEGSTRALARRRAQLGLELALPVALLGAVVASRGTGHFRLLVGEDGILEWAQVGALTVAAGALLAGALGTNGRTRLAFFGCCAAVLVIIGEEIAWGTRLLGTGVGFVEANNEQGDTTLHNLTGALDMSFLGLAATALALGVLVAARWAPFRDVSLGVVWWLAIPAMYALFRFVAGDVPYHVAKVSEAAELAFALALARLALAARRQIVQPADPGRGVGRPHDRTATTG
;
A
#
# COMPACT_ATOMS: atom_id res chain seq x y z
N MET A 1 -12.90 -43.80 15.55
CA MET A 1 -11.69 -43.17 14.96
C MET A 1 -11.88 -42.69 13.52
N ALA A 2 -12.70 -43.31 12.66
CA ALA A 2 -12.82 -42.88 11.25
C ALA A 2 -13.61 -41.56 10.97
N ARG A 3 -14.36 -41.00 11.93
CA ARG A 3 -15.16 -39.77 11.72
C ARG A 3 -14.37 -38.46 11.89
N THR A 4 -13.21 -38.51 12.54
CA THR A 4 -12.40 -37.31 12.82
C THR A 4 -11.51 -36.90 11.64
N ASP A 5 -11.09 -37.84 10.78
CA ASP A 5 -10.19 -37.53 9.66
C ASP A 5 -10.91 -36.86 8.48
N ALA A 6 -12.19 -37.18 8.26
CA ALA A 6 -13.01 -36.55 7.22
C ALA A 6 -13.29 -35.06 7.50
N ALA A 7 -13.53 -34.70 8.77
CA ALA A 7 -13.80 -33.32 9.17
C ALA A 7 -12.56 -32.41 9.05
N LEU A 8 -11.36 -32.96 9.25
CA LEU A 8 -10.10 -32.23 9.05
C LEU A 8 -9.80 -31.96 7.57
N GLY A 9 -10.24 -32.86 6.67
CA GLY A 9 -10.11 -32.70 5.22
C GLY A 9 -10.99 -31.57 4.65
N GLU A 10 -12.26 -31.48 5.07
CA GLU A 10 -13.19 -30.45 4.57
C GLU A 10 -12.83 -29.03 4.99
N GLY A 11 -12.26 -28.86 6.19
CA GLY A 11 -11.78 -27.55 6.65
C GLY A 11 -10.61 -27.02 5.81
N SER A 12 -9.67 -27.90 5.47
CA SER A 12 -8.48 -27.57 4.68
C SER A 12 -8.83 -27.18 3.23
N THR A 13 -9.75 -27.91 2.59
CA THR A 13 -10.16 -27.62 1.21
C THR A 13 -10.89 -26.28 1.09
N ARG A 14 -11.81 -25.97 2.01
CA ARG A 14 -12.51 -24.67 2.05
C ARG A 14 -11.54 -23.51 2.30
N ALA A 15 -10.58 -23.69 3.20
CA ALA A 15 -9.57 -22.66 3.49
C ALA A 15 -8.67 -22.39 2.26
N LEU A 16 -8.24 -23.43 1.56
CA LEU A 16 -7.46 -23.31 0.34
C LEU A 16 -8.25 -22.62 -0.79
N ALA A 17 -9.52 -22.99 -0.98
CA ALA A 17 -10.39 -22.35 -1.97
C ALA A 17 -10.57 -20.85 -1.70
N ARG A 18 -10.80 -20.46 -0.44
CA ARG A 18 -10.89 -19.04 -0.05
C ARG A 18 -9.60 -18.28 -0.33
N ARG A 19 -8.44 -18.86 -0.01
CA ARG A 19 -7.14 -18.25 -0.30
C ARG A 19 -6.90 -18.07 -1.80
N ARG A 20 -7.25 -19.07 -2.62
CA ARG A 20 -7.15 -18.98 -4.09
C ARG A 20 -8.07 -17.90 -4.66
N ALA A 21 -9.33 -17.85 -4.20
CA ALA A 21 -10.27 -16.82 -4.61
C ALA A 21 -9.78 -15.41 -4.23
N GLN A 22 -9.26 -15.25 -3.01
CA GLN A 22 -8.67 -13.98 -2.57
C GLN A 22 -7.48 -13.56 -3.43
N LEU A 23 -6.54 -14.47 -3.72
CA LEU A 23 -5.40 -14.17 -4.59
C LEU A 23 -5.85 -13.82 -6.01
N GLY A 24 -6.84 -14.54 -6.55
CA GLY A 24 -7.44 -14.24 -7.85
C GLY A 24 -8.03 -12.82 -7.89
N LEU A 25 -8.76 -12.42 -6.84
CA LEU A 25 -9.30 -11.07 -6.72
C LEU A 25 -8.20 -10.01 -6.56
N GLU A 26 -7.19 -10.29 -5.73
CA GLU A 26 -6.06 -9.38 -5.50
C GLU A 26 -5.20 -9.17 -6.74
N LEU A 27 -5.20 -10.10 -7.70
CA LEU A 27 -4.59 -9.94 -9.02
C LEU A 27 -5.54 -9.27 -10.03
N ALA A 28 -6.83 -9.63 -10.01
CA ALA A 28 -7.80 -9.11 -10.98
C ALA A 28 -8.10 -7.62 -10.79
N LEU A 29 -8.21 -7.16 -9.53
CA LEU A 29 -8.50 -5.76 -9.22
C LEU A 29 -7.46 -4.76 -9.75
N PRO A 30 -6.15 -4.94 -9.51
CA PRO A 30 -5.15 -4.00 -10.03
C PRO A 30 -5.11 -4.00 -11.57
N VAL A 31 -5.29 -5.15 -12.20
CA VAL A 31 -5.39 -5.27 -13.66
C VAL A 31 -6.64 -4.56 -14.18
N ALA A 32 -7.79 -4.72 -13.53
CA ALA A 32 -9.03 -4.05 -13.89
C ALA A 32 -8.94 -2.53 -13.73
N LEU A 33 -8.29 -2.04 -12.65
CA LEU A 33 -8.02 -0.62 -12.44
C LEU A 33 -7.19 -0.05 -13.59
N LEU A 34 -6.06 -0.69 -13.91
CA LEU A 34 -5.20 -0.28 -15.01
C LEU A 34 -5.95 -0.31 -16.36
N GLY A 35 -6.71 -1.38 -16.60
CA GLY A 35 -7.53 -1.54 -17.80
C GLY A 35 -8.60 -0.46 -17.93
N ALA A 36 -9.28 -0.08 -16.84
CA ALA A 36 -10.30 0.97 -16.83
C ALA A 36 -9.68 2.35 -17.17
N VAL A 37 -8.52 2.67 -16.59
CA VAL A 37 -7.80 3.91 -16.89
C VAL A 37 -7.41 3.94 -18.36
N VAL A 38 -6.81 2.87 -18.88
CA VAL A 38 -6.41 2.78 -20.29
C VAL A 38 -7.63 2.84 -21.23
N ALA A 39 -8.73 2.18 -20.88
CA ALA A 39 -9.95 2.16 -21.70
C ALA A 39 -10.66 3.52 -21.74
N SER A 40 -10.52 4.34 -20.69
CA SER A 40 -11.14 5.67 -20.65
C SER A 40 -10.41 6.73 -21.50
N ARG A 41 -9.25 6.40 -22.09
CA ARG A 41 -8.45 7.32 -22.91
C ARG A 41 -9.23 7.93 -24.07
N GLY A 42 -8.99 9.22 -24.31
CA GLY A 42 -9.67 9.97 -25.37
C GLY A 42 -11.12 10.38 -25.03
N THR A 43 -11.62 10.03 -23.84
CA THR A 43 -12.95 10.46 -23.36
C THR A 43 -12.83 11.64 -22.40
N GLY A 44 -13.92 12.40 -22.23
CA GLY A 44 -14.00 13.44 -21.19
C GLY A 44 -13.82 12.86 -19.77
N HIS A 45 -14.20 11.59 -19.56
CA HIS A 45 -14.06 10.91 -18.29
C HIS A 45 -12.62 10.62 -17.90
N PHE A 46 -11.69 10.55 -18.87
CA PHE A 46 -10.27 10.33 -18.56
C PHE A 46 -9.76 11.41 -17.61
N ARG A 47 -9.99 12.69 -17.93
CA ARG A 47 -9.54 13.81 -17.09
C ARG A 47 -10.21 13.86 -15.72
N LEU A 48 -11.48 13.45 -15.62
CA LEU A 48 -12.15 13.34 -14.32
C LEU A 48 -11.52 12.24 -13.45
N LEU A 49 -11.04 11.17 -14.08
CA LEU A 49 -10.46 10.03 -13.38
C LEU A 49 -9.02 10.30 -12.94
N VAL A 50 -8.17 10.76 -13.86
CA VAL A 50 -6.70 10.85 -13.71
C VAL A 50 -6.13 12.27 -13.74
N GLY A 51 -6.98 13.29 -13.87
CA GLY A 51 -6.53 14.68 -13.80
C GLY A 51 -6.29 15.13 -12.36
N GLU A 52 -5.73 16.32 -12.21
CA GLU A 52 -5.62 17.00 -10.91
C GLU A 52 -6.98 17.11 -10.22
N ASP A 53 -7.00 16.90 -8.91
CA ASP A 53 -8.20 16.79 -8.08
C ASP A 53 -9.17 15.68 -8.56
N GLY A 54 -8.64 14.71 -9.31
CA GLY A 54 -9.40 13.63 -9.93
C GLY A 54 -9.82 12.54 -8.95
N ILE A 55 -10.66 11.62 -9.43
CA ILE A 55 -11.18 10.52 -8.61
C ILE A 55 -10.04 9.65 -8.03
N LEU A 56 -8.99 9.39 -8.82
CA LEU A 56 -7.88 8.54 -8.36
C LEU A 56 -7.03 9.22 -7.29
N GLU A 57 -6.73 10.51 -7.44
CA GLU A 57 -5.99 11.31 -6.47
C GLU A 57 -6.71 11.34 -5.11
N TRP A 58 -8.02 11.63 -5.10
CA TRP A 58 -8.81 11.56 -3.86
C TRP A 58 -8.88 10.16 -3.26
N ALA A 59 -8.89 9.12 -4.10
CA ALA A 59 -8.80 7.74 -3.63
C ALA A 59 -7.44 7.43 -3.00
N GLN A 60 -6.34 7.97 -3.56
CA GLN A 60 -4.99 7.87 -2.98
C GLN A 60 -4.95 8.54 -1.61
N VAL A 61 -5.44 9.79 -1.50
CA VAL A 61 -5.55 10.54 -0.24
C VAL A 61 -6.33 9.74 0.82
N GLY A 62 -7.46 9.16 0.44
CA GLY A 62 -8.25 8.30 1.31
C GLY A 62 -7.47 7.08 1.81
N ALA A 63 -6.79 6.36 0.90
CA ALA A 63 -6.00 5.19 1.24
C ALA A 63 -4.80 5.53 2.14
N LEU A 64 -4.07 6.60 1.83
CA LEU A 64 -2.96 7.09 2.63
C LEU A 64 -3.43 7.58 4.01
N THR A 65 -4.60 8.19 4.11
CA THR A 65 -5.21 8.59 5.40
C THR A 65 -5.45 7.36 6.29
N VAL A 66 -5.96 6.26 5.73
CA VAL A 66 -6.10 4.98 6.45
C VAL A 66 -4.73 4.46 6.89
N ALA A 67 -3.70 4.54 6.04
CA ALA A 67 -2.35 4.15 6.38
C ALA A 67 -1.79 4.98 7.55
N ALA A 68 -1.87 6.31 7.47
CA ALA A 68 -1.44 7.24 8.52
C ALA A 68 -2.15 6.95 9.85
N GLY A 69 -3.48 6.79 9.83
CA GLY A 69 -4.24 6.44 11.04
C GLY A 69 -3.81 5.11 11.67
N ALA A 70 -3.54 4.09 10.85
CA ALA A 70 -3.03 2.80 11.34
C ALA A 70 -1.62 2.92 11.94
N LEU A 71 -0.74 3.71 11.32
CA LEU A 71 0.62 3.95 11.80
C LEU A 71 0.62 4.75 13.11
N LEU A 72 -0.18 5.81 13.20
CA LEU A 72 -0.34 6.61 14.41
C LEU A 72 -0.88 5.76 15.56
N ALA A 73 -1.93 4.97 15.32
CA ALA A 73 -2.45 4.04 16.32
C ALA A 73 -1.40 3.00 16.76
N GLY A 74 -0.54 2.55 15.84
CA GLY A 74 0.63 1.71 16.16
C GLY A 74 1.65 2.43 17.04
N ALA A 75 1.96 3.69 16.75
CA ALA A 75 2.89 4.50 17.53
C ALA A 75 2.40 4.70 18.97
N LEU A 76 1.11 5.01 19.14
CA LEU A 76 0.48 5.20 20.44
C LEU A 76 0.41 3.89 21.25
N GLY A 77 0.29 2.74 20.57
CA GLY A 77 0.24 1.42 21.20
C GLY A 77 1.60 0.76 21.46
N THR A 78 2.72 1.41 21.13
CA THR A 78 4.08 0.84 21.27
C THR A 78 5.01 1.80 22.02
N ASN A 79 6.27 1.42 22.21
CA ASN A 79 7.25 2.13 23.05
C ASN A 79 8.62 2.17 22.34
N GLY A 80 9.50 3.07 22.80
CA GLY A 80 10.91 3.11 22.38
C GLY A 80 11.11 3.24 20.87
N ARG A 81 12.02 2.43 20.32
CA ARG A 81 12.39 2.47 18.88
C ARG A 81 11.22 2.14 17.96
N THR A 82 10.35 1.22 18.36
CA THR A 82 9.17 0.84 17.57
C THR A 82 8.18 1.99 17.46
N ARG A 83 7.91 2.69 18.57
CA ARG A 83 7.09 3.92 18.56
C ARG A 83 7.67 4.96 17.60
N LEU A 84 8.98 5.20 17.68
CA LEU A 84 9.66 6.16 16.82
C LEU A 84 9.55 5.77 15.33
N ALA A 85 9.71 4.48 15.00
CA ALA A 85 9.55 3.99 13.64
C ALA A 85 8.13 4.22 13.11
N PHE A 86 7.09 3.89 13.90
CA PHE A 86 5.70 4.15 13.52
C PHE A 86 5.41 5.65 13.35
N PHE A 87 5.91 6.50 14.24
CA PHE A 87 5.76 7.95 14.11
C PHE A 87 6.46 8.48 12.85
N GLY A 88 7.70 8.04 12.59
CA GLY A 88 8.45 8.44 11.40
C GLY A 88 7.73 8.05 10.11
N CYS A 89 7.24 6.80 10.02
CA CYS A 89 6.43 6.36 8.89
C CYS A 89 5.12 7.15 8.77
N CYS A 90 4.44 7.44 9.89
CA CYS A 90 3.22 8.23 9.88
C CYS A 90 3.47 9.65 9.35
N ALA A 91 4.54 10.30 9.82
CA ALA A 91 4.92 11.63 9.34
C ALA A 91 5.24 11.63 7.85
N ALA A 92 5.98 10.63 7.36
CA ALA A 92 6.25 10.48 5.92
C ALA A 92 4.96 10.33 5.10
N VAL A 93 3.99 9.52 5.56
CA VAL A 93 2.70 9.38 4.87
C VAL A 93 1.90 10.68 4.88
N LEU A 94 1.92 11.43 5.98
CA LEU A 94 1.25 12.74 6.05
C LEU A 94 1.86 13.76 5.09
N VAL A 95 3.18 13.72 4.90
CA VAL A 95 3.84 14.55 3.86
C VAL A 95 3.31 14.18 2.48
N ILE A 96 3.25 12.88 2.14
CA ILE A 96 2.70 12.43 0.84
C ILE A 96 1.25 12.90 0.67
N ILE A 97 0.40 12.76 1.69
CA ILE A 97 -0.99 13.27 1.63
C ILE A 97 -1.02 14.77 1.36
N GLY A 98 -0.15 15.53 2.03
CA GLY A 98 -0.01 16.96 1.80
C GLY A 98 0.32 17.24 0.34
N GLU A 99 1.35 16.58 -0.19
CA GLU A 99 1.79 16.71 -1.58
C GLU A 99 0.67 16.43 -2.59
N GLU A 100 -0.19 15.44 -2.35
CA GLU A 100 -1.37 15.19 -3.21
C GLU A 100 -2.38 16.34 -3.17
N ILE A 101 -2.75 16.85 -1.98
CA ILE A 101 -3.81 17.88 -1.86
C ILE A 101 -3.36 19.33 -2.07
N ALA A 102 -2.13 19.52 -2.55
CA ALA A 102 -1.54 20.84 -2.78
C ALA A 102 -1.56 21.76 -1.54
N TRP A 103 -0.92 21.27 -0.47
CA TRP A 103 -1.02 21.85 0.87
C TRP A 103 -0.45 23.26 1.05
N GLY A 104 0.61 23.66 0.36
CA GLY A 104 1.28 24.91 0.70
C GLY A 104 0.52 26.16 0.24
N THR A 105 0.08 26.21 -1.02
CA THR A 105 -0.67 27.38 -1.49
C THR A 105 -2.16 27.26 -1.12
N ARG A 106 -2.77 26.06 -1.24
CA ARG A 106 -4.22 25.90 -0.96
C ARG A 106 -4.59 25.87 0.52
N LEU A 107 -3.80 25.23 1.39
CA LEU A 107 -4.13 25.13 2.82
C LEU A 107 -3.45 26.20 3.67
N LEU A 108 -2.21 26.56 3.36
CA LEU A 108 -1.43 27.51 4.17
C LEU A 108 -1.46 28.94 3.61
N GLY A 109 -1.87 29.12 2.35
CA GLY A 109 -1.85 30.43 1.68
C GLY A 109 -0.44 30.99 1.50
N THR A 110 0.58 30.13 1.61
CA THR A 110 1.99 30.52 1.52
C THR A 110 2.59 29.97 0.24
N GLY A 111 2.95 30.87 -0.67
CA GLY A 111 3.61 30.55 -1.93
C GLY A 111 5.14 30.69 -1.86
N VAL A 112 5.84 29.92 -2.68
CA VAL A 112 7.27 30.08 -2.96
C VAL A 112 7.37 30.29 -4.46
N GLY A 113 7.51 31.56 -4.88
CA GLY A 113 7.33 31.93 -6.29
C GLY A 113 8.20 31.16 -7.28
N PHE A 114 9.39 30.70 -6.88
CA PHE A 114 10.21 29.82 -7.72
C PHE A 114 9.57 28.43 -7.92
N VAL A 115 9.04 27.82 -6.86
CA VAL A 115 8.40 26.50 -6.92
C VAL A 115 7.11 26.61 -7.73
N GLU A 116 6.27 27.60 -7.44
CA GLU A 116 5.00 27.82 -8.14
C GLU A 116 5.20 28.04 -9.65
N ALA A 117 6.24 28.80 -10.04
CA ALA A 117 6.54 29.04 -11.45
C ALA A 117 7.01 27.80 -12.22
N ASN A 118 7.45 26.74 -11.51
CA ASN A 118 7.96 25.50 -12.09
C ASN A 118 7.11 24.27 -11.73
N ASN A 119 5.96 24.50 -11.10
CA ASN A 119 5.00 23.47 -10.69
C ASN A 119 3.83 23.44 -11.68
N GLU A 120 3.43 22.25 -12.14
CA GLU A 120 2.35 22.11 -13.13
C GLU A 120 0.98 22.61 -12.64
N GLN A 121 0.75 22.62 -11.33
CA GLN A 121 -0.46 23.14 -10.68
C GLN A 121 -0.33 24.62 -10.24
N GLY A 122 0.86 25.22 -10.36
CA GLY A 122 1.13 26.54 -9.78
C GLY A 122 1.11 26.55 -8.24
N ASP A 123 1.36 25.41 -7.59
CA ASP A 123 1.47 25.30 -6.13
C ASP A 123 2.94 25.17 -5.69
N THR A 124 3.16 25.10 -4.38
CA THR A 124 4.44 24.87 -3.71
C THR A 124 4.75 23.40 -3.43
N THR A 125 3.94 22.47 -3.95
CA THR A 125 4.25 21.04 -3.87
C THR A 125 5.50 20.70 -4.65
N LEU A 126 6.20 19.67 -4.21
CA LEU A 126 7.34 19.09 -4.89
C LEU A 126 6.91 18.00 -5.86
N HIS A 127 5.79 17.32 -5.60
CA HIS A 127 5.21 16.28 -6.46
C HIS A 127 5.08 16.76 -7.92
N ASN A 128 4.60 17.99 -8.13
CA ASN A 128 4.28 18.54 -9.45
C ASN A 128 5.37 19.45 -10.04
N LEU A 129 6.58 19.44 -9.48
CA LEU A 129 7.71 20.17 -10.08
C LEU A 129 8.20 19.48 -11.36
N THR A 130 8.39 20.25 -12.42
CA THR A 130 8.97 19.75 -13.67
C THR A 130 10.33 19.09 -13.40
N GLY A 131 10.48 17.82 -13.79
CA GLY A 131 11.69 17.01 -13.57
C GLY A 131 11.78 16.30 -12.21
N ALA A 132 11.01 16.72 -11.19
CA ALA A 132 10.88 15.97 -9.93
C ALA A 132 9.98 14.74 -10.09
N LEU A 133 9.06 14.79 -11.04
CA LEU A 133 8.09 13.75 -11.35
C LEU A 133 8.75 12.39 -11.71
N ASP A 134 9.79 12.39 -12.54
CA ASP A 134 10.48 11.13 -12.86
C ASP A 134 11.26 10.57 -11.64
N MET A 135 11.78 11.45 -10.79
CA MET A 135 12.47 11.05 -9.55
C MET A 135 11.50 10.51 -8.50
N SER A 136 10.30 11.08 -8.38
CA SER A 136 9.26 10.59 -7.48
C SER A 136 8.83 9.18 -7.87
N PHE A 137 8.67 8.88 -9.17
CA PHE A 137 8.37 7.54 -9.65
C PHE A 137 9.48 6.52 -9.38
N LEU A 138 10.74 6.90 -9.55
CA LEU A 138 11.86 6.04 -9.19
C LEU A 138 11.87 5.75 -7.68
N GLY A 139 11.64 6.76 -6.84
CA GLY A 139 11.51 6.61 -5.40
C GLY A 139 10.33 5.71 -5.00
N LEU A 140 9.18 5.89 -5.64
CA LEU A 140 7.99 5.07 -5.47
C LEU A 140 8.26 3.61 -5.83
N ALA A 141 8.87 3.37 -7.00
CA ALA A 141 9.22 2.03 -7.46
C ALA A 141 10.22 1.34 -6.53
N ALA A 142 11.29 2.03 -6.12
CA ALA A 142 12.27 1.49 -5.19
C ALA A 142 11.63 1.12 -3.85
N THR A 143 10.76 1.99 -3.32
CA THR A 143 10.01 1.73 -2.08
C THR A 143 9.06 0.56 -2.23
N ALA A 144 8.33 0.48 -3.35
CA ALA A 144 7.39 -0.60 -3.62
C ALA A 144 8.09 -1.97 -3.74
N LEU A 145 9.24 -2.01 -4.42
CA LEU A 145 10.07 -3.21 -4.52
C LEU A 145 10.61 -3.64 -3.16
N ALA A 146 11.15 -2.71 -2.37
CA ALA A 146 11.66 -3.00 -1.04
C ALA A 146 10.56 -3.59 -0.14
N LEU A 147 9.37 -2.97 -0.12
CA LEU A 147 8.21 -3.48 0.62
C LEU A 147 7.75 -4.84 0.07
N GLY A 148 7.75 -5.03 -1.24
CA GLY A 148 7.37 -6.29 -1.89
C GLY A 148 8.29 -7.44 -1.47
N VAL A 149 9.60 -7.20 -1.42
CA VAL A 149 10.60 -8.16 -0.92
C VAL A 149 10.35 -8.48 0.54
N LEU A 150 10.08 -7.49 1.40
CA LEU A 150 9.80 -7.73 2.82
C LEU A 150 8.53 -8.55 3.04
N VAL A 151 7.49 -8.32 2.24
CA VAL A 151 6.24 -9.12 2.26
C VAL A 151 6.50 -10.54 1.78
N ALA A 152 7.21 -10.70 0.65
CA ALA A 152 7.54 -12.02 0.09
C ALA A 152 8.41 -12.85 1.04
N ALA A 153 9.39 -12.20 1.70
CA ALA A 153 10.25 -12.79 2.71
C ALA A 153 9.55 -13.05 4.05
N ARG A 154 8.26 -12.70 4.18
CA ARG A 154 7.45 -12.86 5.40
C ARG A 154 8.10 -12.22 6.63
N TRP A 155 8.68 -11.03 6.44
CA TRP A 155 9.24 -10.27 7.56
C TRP A 155 8.18 -10.09 8.65
N ALA A 156 8.59 -10.13 9.93
CA ALA A 156 7.68 -10.32 11.06
C ALA A 156 6.44 -9.39 11.08
N PRO A 157 6.55 -8.07 10.77
CA PRO A 157 5.39 -7.18 10.73
C PRO A 157 4.38 -7.51 9.61
N PHE A 158 4.80 -8.24 8.57
CA PHE A 158 4.01 -8.55 7.36
C PHE A 158 3.71 -10.03 7.19
N ARG A 159 4.05 -10.89 8.17
CA ARG A 159 3.95 -12.36 8.05
C ARG A 159 2.55 -12.87 7.65
N ASP A 160 1.51 -12.16 8.09
CA ASP A 160 0.10 -12.51 7.87
C ASP A 160 -0.55 -11.71 6.72
N VAL A 161 0.21 -10.88 6.02
CA VAL A 161 -0.26 -10.19 4.82
C VAL A 161 -0.39 -11.19 3.68
N SER A 162 -1.46 -11.08 2.90
CA SER A 162 -1.60 -11.87 1.67
C SER A 162 -0.47 -11.56 0.70
N LEU A 163 0.13 -12.60 0.11
CA LEU A 163 1.13 -12.43 -0.94
C LEU A 163 0.59 -11.69 -2.16
N GLY A 164 -0.73 -11.63 -2.37
CA GLY A 164 -1.29 -10.84 -3.46
C GLY A 164 -1.07 -9.33 -3.32
N VAL A 165 -0.72 -8.80 -2.14
CA VAL A 165 -0.25 -7.41 -1.98
C VAL A 165 1.01 -7.13 -2.81
N VAL A 166 1.84 -8.14 -3.07
CA VAL A 166 3.02 -7.99 -3.94
C VAL A 166 2.61 -7.57 -5.35
N TRP A 167 1.45 -8.01 -5.86
CA TRP A 167 0.97 -7.60 -7.17
C TRP A 167 0.61 -6.12 -7.23
N TRP A 168 0.08 -5.57 -6.15
CA TRP A 168 -0.20 -4.13 -6.05
C TRP A 168 1.10 -3.31 -6.03
N LEU A 169 2.12 -3.79 -5.31
CA LEU A 169 3.45 -3.16 -5.26
C LEU A 169 4.25 -3.34 -6.56
N ALA A 170 3.94 -4.36 -7.36
CA ALA A 170 4.59 -4.56 -8.65
C ALA A 170 4.17 -3.50 -9.69
N ILE A 171 2.95 -2.95 -9.62
CA ILE A 171 2.46 -1.96 -10.58
C ILE A 171 3.34 -0.71 -10.66
N PRO A 172 3.63 0.03 -9.55
CA PRO A 172 4.49 1.21 -9.61
C PRO A 172 5.89 0.87 -10.12
N ALA A 173 6.44 -0.30 -9.77
CA ALA A 173 7.74 -0.74 -10.28
C ALA A 173 7.71 -1.02 -11.80
N MET A 174 6.68 -1.70 -12.30
CA MET A 174 6.49 -1.95 -13.73
C MET A 174 6.25 -0.65 -14.50
N TYR A 175 5.46 0.27 -13.94
CA TYR A 175 5.21 1.57 -14.55
C TYR A 175 6.48 2.42 -14.63
N ALA A 176 7.27 2.49 -13.55
CA ALA A 176 8.56 3.19 -13.56
C ALA A 176 9.55 2.58 -14.57
N LEU A 177 9.62 1.25 -14.65
CA LEU A 177 10.43 0.56 -15.67
C LEU A 177 9.96 0.91 -17.09
N PHE A 178 8.66 0.89 -17.32
CA PHE A 178 8.07 1.30 -18.60
C PHE A 178 8.45 2.75 -18.94
N ARG A 179 8.29 3.70 -18.01
CA ARG A 179 8.65 5.11 -18.20
C ARG A 179 10.14 5.28 -18.51
N PHE A 180 11.00 4.57 -17.77
CA PHE A 180 12.44 4.59 -17.99
C PHE A 180 12.82 4.12 -19.40
N VAL A 181 12.19 3.06 -19.91
CA VAL A 181 12.45 2.52 -21.26
C VAL A 181 11.82 3.38 -22.35
N ALA A 182 10.60 3.87 -22.13
CA ALA A 182 9.83 4.62 -23.12
C ALA A 182 10.29 6.07 -23.31
N GLY A 183 10.99 6.65 -22.32
CA GLY A 183 11.40 8.06 -22.36
C GLY A 183 10.19 8.99 -22.30
N ASP A 184 10.17 10.05 -23.10
CA ASP A 184 9.04 10.97 -23.15
C ASP A 184 7.80 10.30 -23.76
N VAL A 185 6.71 10.31 -23.02
CA VAL A 185 5.44 9.74 -23.47
C VAL A 185 4.35 10.80 -23.51
N PRO A 186 3.34 10.65 -24.38
CA PRO A 186 2.19 11.55 -24.40
C PRO A 186 1.48 11.63 -23.03
N TYR A 187 0.88 12.79 -22.72
CA TYR A 187 0.15 13.05 -21.46
C TYR A 187 -0.76 11.90 -21.00
N HIS A 188 -1.58 11.37 -21.90
CA HIS A 188 -2.52 10.29 -21.59
C HIS A 188 -1.84 8.95 -21.26
N VAL A 189 -0.56 8.77 -21.56
CA VAL A 189 0.28 7.65 -21.09
C VAL A 189 0.86 8.00 -19.72
N ALA A 190 1.38 9.23 -19.57
CA ALA A 190 1.95 9.68 -18.31
C ALA A 190 0.94 9.62 -17.15
N LYS A 191 -0.32 10.03 -17.39
CA LYS A 191 -1.38 9.95 -16.37
C LYS A 191 -1.92 8.54 -16.08
N VAL A 192 -1.34 7.50 -16.67
CA VAL A 192 -1.55 6.12 -16.18
C VAL A 192 -0.84 5.91 -14.84
N SER A 193 0.12 6.78 -14.49
CA SER A 193 0.78 6.80 -13.18
C SER A 193 -0.17 6.85 -12.00
N GLU A 194 -1.27 7.58 -12.13
CA GLU A 194 -2.30 7.73 -11.08
C GLU A 194 -2.84 6.37 -10.59
N ALA A 195 -2.95 5.41 -11.51
CA ALA A 195 -3.35 4.04 -11.20
C ALA A 195 -2.27 3.30 -10.40
N ALA A 196 -1.01 3.54 -10.74
CA ALA A 196 0.15 2.94 -10.08
C ALA A 196 0.36 3.52 -8.67
N GLU A 197 0.18 4.82 -8.51
CA GLU A 197 0.19 5.53 -7.23
C GLU A 197 -0.96 5.07 -6.33
N LEU A 198 -2.18 4.96 -6.87
CA LEU A 198 -3.31 4.40 -6.12
C LEU A 198 -3.04 2.95 -5.69
N ALA A 199 -2.46 2.13 -6.58
CA ALA A 199 -2.10 0.76 -6.23
C ALA A 199 -1.08 0.71 -5.08
N PHE A 200 -0.08 1.60 -5.10
CA PHE A 200 0.87 1.75 -4.01
C PHE A 200 0.19 2.20 -2.70
N ALA A 201 -0.65 3.24 -2.74
CA ALA A 201 -1.36 3.76 -1.58
C ALA A 201 -2.24 2.69 -0.91
N LEU A 202 -2.98 1.91 -1.72
CA LEU A 202 -3.79 0.80 -1.23
C LEU A 202 -2.94 -0.31 -0.61
N ALA A 203 -1.81 -0.66 -1.23
CA ALA A 203 -0.88 -1.63 -0.66
C ALA A 203 -0.31 -1.14 0.68
N LEU A 204 0.10 0.12 0.76
CA LEU A 204 0.66 0.73 1.95
C LEU A 204 -0.34 0.76 3.11
N ALA A 205 -1.60 1.12 2.84
CA ALA A 205 -2.68 1.07 3.82
C ALA A 205 -2.86 -0.34 4.42
N ARG A 206 -2.83 -1.37 3.58
CA ARG A 206 -2.93 -2.77 4.01
C ARG A 206 -1.72 -3.20 4.85
N LEU A 207 -0.51 -2.79 4.45
CA LEU A 207 0.71 -3.08 5.20
C LEU A 207 0.74 -2.39 6.56
N ALA A 208 0.33 -1.12 6.63
CA ALA A 208 0.23 -0.36 7.87
C ALA A 208 -0.76 -1.01 8.85
N LEU A 209 -1.94 -1.41 8.36
CA LEU A 209 -2.94 -2.13 9.15
C LEU A 209 -2.42 -3.47 9.67
N ALA A 210 -1.68 -4.22 8.84
CA ALA A 210 -1.09 -5.50 9.25
C ALA A 210 0.03 -5.34 10.27
N ALA A 211 0.98 -4.42 10.03
CA ALA A 211 2.07 -4.12 10.94
C ALA A 211 1.54 -3.70 12.32
N ARG A 212 0.53 -2.83 12.36
CA ARG A 212 -0.15 -2.44 13.61
C ARG A 212 -0.70 -3.66 14.35
N ARG A 213 -1.45 -4.54 13.66
CA ARG A 213 -2.04 -5.74 14.29
C ARG A 213 -0.96 -6.65 14.87
N GLN A 214 0.11 -6.93 14.11
CA GLN A 214 1.17 -7.83 14.56
C GLN A 214 1.97 -7.30 15.75
N ILE A 215 2.19 -5.99 15.80
CA ILE A 215 3.09 -5.39 16.79
C ILE A 215 2.33 -4.97 18.05
N VAL A 216 1.10 -4.45 17.93
CA VAL A 216 0.31 -3.96 19.08
C VAL A 216 -0.46 -5.08 19.75
N GLN A 217 -0.90 -6.10 19.02
CA GLN A 217 -1.58 -7.27 19.58
C GLN A 217 -0.60 -8.46 19.53
N PRO A 218 0.34 -8.57 20.48
CA PRO A 218 1.15 -9.77 20.58
C PRO A 218 0.21 -10.98 20.71
N ALA A 219 0.54 -12.05 20.00
CA ALA A 219 -0.28 -13.24 19.90
C ALA A 219 -0.82 -13.66 21.27
N ASP A 220 -2.13 -13.91 21.35
CA ASP A 220 -2.79 -14.44 22.53
C ASP A 220 -1.93 -15.55 23.15
N PRO A 221 -1.40 -15.38 24.38
CA PRO A 221 -0.51 -16.36 25.00
C PRO A 221 -1.15 -17.75 25.13
N GLY A 222 -2.47 -17.86 24.97
CA GLY A 222 -3.20 -19.14 24.91
C GLY A 222 -3.02 -19.95 23.62
N ARG A 223 -2.43 -19.41 22.55
CA ARG A 223 -2.41 -20.07 21.22
C ARG A 223 -1.21 -20.95 20.91
N GLY A 224 -0.25 -21.16 21.82
CA GLY A 224 0.84 -22.08 21.52
C GLY A 224 2.00 -22.11 22.50
N VAL A 225 1.78 -22.66 23.68
CA VAL A 225 2.62 -23.78 24.15
C VAL A 225 1.62 -24.75 24.75
N GLY A 226 1.28 -25.81 24.02
CA GLY A 226 0.67 -26.96 24.67
C GLY A 226 1.63 -27.33 25.79
N ARG A 227 1.24 -27.05 27.05
CA ARG A 227 2.01 -27.55 28.20
C ARG A 227 2.18 -29.03 27.92
N PRO A 228 3.43 -29.55 27.90
CA PRO A 228 3.62 -30.98 27.86
C PRO A 228 2.74 -31.53 28.97
N HIS A 229 1.72 -32.32 28.60
CA HIS A 229 0.93 -33.03 29.58
C HIS A 229 1.95 -33.84 30.39
N ASP A 230 2.15 -33.43 31.64
CA ASP A 230 2.80 -34.23 32.65
C ASP A 230 2.09 -35.57 32.66
N ARG A 231 2.68 -36.55 31.97
CA ARG A 231 2.36 -37.96 32.15
C ARG A 231 3.19 -38.43 33.34
N THR A 232 2.89 -37.90 34.52
CA THR A 232 3.40 -38.47 35.76
C THR A 232 2.39 -39.47 36.28
N ALA A 233 2.79 -40.73 36.15
CA ALA A 233 2.61 -41.83 37.10
C ALA A 233 1.19 -42.11 37.64
N THR A 234 0.55 -43.13 37.05
CA THR A 234 -0.25 -44.09 37.83
C THR A 234 -0.04 -45.49 37.26
N THR A 235 0.93 -46.21 37.82
CA THR A 235 0.90 -47.68 37.93
C THR A 235 1.49 -48.01 39.30
N GLY A 236 0.61 -48.02 40.30
CA GLY A 236 0.70 -48.94 41.43
C GLY A 236 -0.09 -50.20 41.13
#